data_AF-A0A7J3EMI2-F1
#
_entry.id   AF-A0A7J3EMI2-F1
#
_cell.length_a   1.000
_cell.length_b   1.000
_cell.length_c   1.000
_cell.angle_alpha   90.00
_cell.angle_beta   90.00
_cell.angle_gamma   90.00
#
_symmetry.space_group_name_H-M   'P 1'
#
loop_
_entity.id
_entity.type
_entity.pdbx_description
1 polymer ?
#
loop_
_entity_poly.entity_id
_entity_poly.type
_entity_poly.pdbx_seq_one_letter_code
_entity_poly.pdbx_strand_id
1 'polypeptide(L)'
;MSRKLKDAKVLWSNLYRDVKNLFVSYVPYRDSYVSYRLLATLSKHYNYLENLENLDFAYYLKIRSRFTVKESDISFALVPLSLNIFSKIVSRKKYYGILGLVLRGFKRAELLSASITFAEGKEVEGLRPVVILVSPDEEDEKIKSRVAGVVSNCWSRLVEDLGKQRIDIAPYEVLQPISVISLRPVEHSELRVIVSDGNEYRDIRIPIRRPSWSLSDLPHKLIEEIRIVLINPIFKGLTFSAKGAFITGPPGVGKT
;
A
#
# COMPACT_ATOMS: atom_id res chain seq x y z
N MET A 1 -16.24 -4.53 8.46
CA MET A 1 -17.08 -3.44 7.91
C MET A 1 -16.64 -3.18 6.48
N SER A 2 -17.51 -3.33 5.48
CA SER A 2 -17.18 -2.88 4.12
C SER A 2 -17.13 -1.35 4.10
N ARG A 3 -16.12 -0.79 3.42
CA ARG A 3 -16.01 0.66 3.26
C ARG A 3 -17.07 1.12 2.25
N LYS A 4 -17.76 2.22 2.54
CA LYS A 4 -18.67 2.84 1.57
C LYS A 4 -17.86 3.64 0.56
N LEU A 5 -18.30 3.63 -0.69
CA LEU A 5 -17.76 4.48 -1.74
C LEU A 5 -17.87 5.95 -1.31
N LYS A 6 -16.75 6.68 -1.37
CA LYS A 6 -16.67 8.09 -0.95
C LYS A 6 -16.67 9.07 -2.10
N ASP A 7 -16.02 8.70 -3.20
CA ASP A 7 -15.86 9.57 -4.37
C ASP A 7 -15.73 8.72 -5.64
N ALA A 8 -16.37 9.17 -6.71
CA ALA A 8 -16.29 8.58 -8.04
C ALA A 8 -16.26 9.70 -9.07
N LYS A 9 -15.27 9.68 -9.95
CA LYS A 9 -15.07 10.75 -10.94
C LYS A 9 -14.47 10.23 -12.24
N VAL A 10 -14.89 10.85 -13.33
CA VAL A 10 -14.28 10.65 -14.64
C VAL A 10 -13.07 11.57 -14.76
N LEU A 11 -11.93 10.98 -15.10
CA LEU A 11 -10.68 11.68 -15.33
C LEU A 11 -10.37 11.68 -16.83
N TRP A 12 -9.97 12.84 -17.33
CA TRP A 12 -9.62 13.05 -18.73
C TRP A 12 -8.14 13.33 -18.84
N SER A 13 -7.44 12.59 -19.72
CA SER A 13 -6.06 12.89 -20.05
C SER A 13 -6.02 13.79 -21.28
N ASN A 14 -5.45 15.00 -21.15
CA ASN A 14 -5.24 15.89 -22.28
C ASN A 14 -4.29 15.29 -23.33
N LEU A 15 -3.44 14.35 -22.92
CA LEU A 15 -2.47 13.66 -23.78
C LEU A 15 -3.09 12.50 -24.57
N TYR A 16 -4.13 11.87 -24.02
CA TYR A 16 -4.75 10.66 -24.56
C TYR A 16 -6.27 10.84 -24.67
N ARG A 17 -6.70 11.65 -25.64
CA ARG A 17 -8.10 12.10 -25.76
C ARG A 17 -9.11 10.96 -25.96
N ASP A 18 -8.69 9.87 -26.62
CA ASP A 18 -9.54 8.69 -26.87
C ASP A 18 -9.62 7.74 -25.66
N VAL A 19 -9.04 8.10 -24.51
CA VAL A 19 -8.97 7.22 -23.34
C VAL A 19 -9.76 7.82 -22.18
N LYS A 20 -10.75 7.06 -21.71
CA LYS A 20 -11.54 7.37 -20.52
C LYS A 20 -10.97 6.69 -19.29
N ASN A 21 -11.05 7.39 -18.17
CA ASN A 21 -10.62 6.88 -16.88
C ASN A 21 -11.75 7.12 -15.86
N LEU A 22 -12.31 6.06 -15.29
CA LEU A 22 -13.19 6.16 -14.14
C LEU A 22 -12.37 5.87 -12.88
N PHE A 23 -12.20 6.86 -12.00
CA PHE A 23 -11.54 6.70 -10.72
C PHE A 23 -12.57 6.65 -9.59
N VAL A 24 -12.38 5.71 -8.67
CA VAL A 24 -13.25 5.49 -7.52
C VAL A 24 -12.40 5.39 -6.26
N SER A 25 -12.83 6.06 -5.19
CA SER A 25 -12.16 6.00 -3.90
C SER A 25 -13.12 5.66 -2.77
N TYR A 26 -12.66 4.78 -1.88
CA TYR A 26 -13.33 4.39 -0.64
C TYR A 26 -12.75 5.12 0.58
N VAL A 27 -11.68 5.89 0.38
CA VAL A 27 -11.03 6.72 1.40
C VAL A 27 -10.84 8.16 0.93
N PRO A 28 -10.76 9.12 1.86
CA PRO A 28 -10.27 10.45 1.52
C PRO A 28 -8.84 10.30 0.99
N TYR A 29 -8.60 10.84 -0.18
CA TYR A 29 -7.28 10.82 -0.81
C TYR A 29 -6.74 12.23 -0.89
N ARG A 30 -5.42 12.34 -0.92
CA ARG A 30 -4.73 13.63 -1.10
C ARG A 30 -3.55 13.43 -2.03
N ASP A 31 -3.18 14.50 -2.71
CA ASP A 31 -1.94 14.48 -3.45
C ASP A 31 -0.77 14.17 -2.51
N SER A 32 0.13 13.29 -2.95
CA SER A 32 1.22 12.77 -2.17
C SER A 32 2.44 12.49 -3.03
N TYR A 33 3.59 12.83 -2.49
CA TYR A 33 4.89 12.45 -3.01
C TYR A 33 5.03 10.93 -3.23
N VAL A 34 4.38 10.10 -2.40
CA VAL A 34 4.40 8.63 -2.56
C VAL A 34 3.77 8.21 -3.89
N SER A 35 2.68 8.86 -4.30
CA SER A 35 1.98 8.60 -5.55
C SER A 35 2.84 8.90 -6.77
N TYR A 36 3.53 10.05 -6.79
CA TYR A 36 4.45 10.39 -7.88
C TYR A 36 5.71 9.54 -7.88
N ARG A 37 6.20 9.11 -6.70
CA ARG A 37 7.29 8.14 -6.63
C ARG A 37 6.87 6.80 -7.20
N LEU A 38 5.66 6.32 -6.92
CA LEU A 38 5.14 5.10 -7.50
C LEU A 38 4.99 5.23 -9.03
N LEU A 39 4.46 6.35 -9.52
CA LEU A 39 4.44 6.67 -10.95
C LEU A 39 5.84 6.59 -11.56
N ALA A 40 6.83 7.28 -10.98
CA ALA A 40 8.19 7.29 -11.49
C ALA A 40 8.83 5.89 -11.49
N THR A 41 8.57 5.08 -10.44
CA THR A 41 9.02 3.69 -10.39
C THR A 41 8.36 2.86 -11.48
N LEU A 42 7.04 2.93 -11.64
CA LEU A 42 6.31 2.16 -12.65
C LEU A 42 6.65 2.59 -14.08
N SER A 43 6.97 3.88 -14.29
CA SER A 43 7.48 4.37 -15.58
C SER A 43 8.80 3.69 -15.99
N LYS A 44 9.69 3.37 -15.02
CA LYS A 44 10.92 2.61 -15.30
C LYS A 44 10.66 1.15 -15.64
N HIS A 45 9.51 0.63 -15.22
CA HIS A 45 9.06 -0.74 -15.47
C HIS A 45 7.96 -0.82 -16.55
N TYR A 46 7.85 0.22 -17.38
CA TYR A 46 6.80 0.36 -18.40
C TYR A 46 6.68 -0.87 -19.32
N ASN A 47 7.81 -1.41 -19.78
CA ASN A 47 7.85 -2.54 -20.71
C ASN A 47 7.19 -3.81 -20.13
N TYR A 48 7.10 -3.94 -18.81
CA TYR A 48 6.38 -5.04 -18.18
C TYR A 48 4.87 -4.78 -18.13
N LEU A 49 4.46 -3.51 -18.01
CA LEU A 49 3.05 -3.11 -17.91
C LEU A 49 2.35 -3.04 -19.27
N GLU A 50 3.08 -2.91 -20.38
CA GLU A 50 2.46 -2.77 -21.71
C GLU A 50 2.00 -4.10 -22.35
N ASN A 51 2.36 -5.24 -21.77
CA ASN A 51 2.05 -6.58 -22.29
C ASN A 51 0.58 -7.02 -22.05
N LEU A 52 -0.39 -6.20 -22.43
CA LEU A 52 -1.82 -6.47 -22.22
C LEU A 52 -2.34 -7.71 -22.96
N GLU A 53 -1.69 -8.12 -24.05
CA GLU A 53 -2.06 -9.28 -24.88
C GLU A 53 -1.58 -10.61 -24.30
N ASN A 54 -0.49 -10.62 -23.53
CA ASN A 54 0.06 -11.85 -22.97
C ASN A 54 -0.65 -12.19 -21.65
N LEU A 55 -1.64 -13.07 -21.69
CA LEU A 55 -2.45 -13.45 -20.52
C LEU A 55 -1.67 -14.23 -19.45
N ASP A 56 -0.60 -14.92 -19.84
CA ASP A 56 0.27 -15.67 -18.92
C ASP A 56 1.28 -14.77 -18.19
N PHE A 57 1.46 -13.54 -18.67
CA PHE A 57 2.41 -12.59 -18.10
C PHE A 57 1.88 -11.94 -16.81
N ALA A 58 2.61 -12.13 -15.72
CA ALA A 58 2.34 -11.51 -14.42
C ALA A 58 3.63 -10.93 -13.80
N TYR A 59 3.77 -9.61 -13.84
CA TYR A 59 4.90 -8.91 -13.21
C TYR A 59 4.69 -8.75 -11.70
N TYR A 60 5.65 -9.19 -10.88
CA TYR A 60 5.59 -9.02 -9.43
C TYR A 60 6.68 -8.07 -8.95
N LEU A 61 6.31 -6.89 -8.46
CA LEU A 61 7.23 -5.87 -7.95
C LEU A 61 7.09 -5.72 -6.44
N LYS A 62 8.16 -6.05 -5.72
CA LYS A 62 8.24 -5.84 -4.26
C LYS A 62 8.95 -4.52 -3.96
N ILE A 63 8.26 -3.59 -3.31
CA ILE A 63 8.80 -2.31 -2.88
C ILE A 63 8.83 -2.27 -1.36
N ARG A 64 10.02 -2.03 -0.80
CA ARG A 64 10.20 -1.82 0.63
C ARG A 64 10.26 -0.32 0.92
N SER A 65 9.32 0.18 1.74
CA SER A 65 9.23 1.59 2.10
C SER A 65 9.81 1.85 3.50
N ARG A 66 10.69 2.85 3.63
CA ARG A 66 11.21 3.27 4.94
C ARG A 66 10.18 3.91 5.87
N PHE A 67 8.96 4.14 5.39
CA PHE A 67 7.89 4.70 6.21
C PHE A 67 6.60 3.92 5.96
N THR A 68 5.74 3.86 6.97
CA THR A 68 4.38 3.35 6.82
C THR A 68 3.63 4.23 5.84
N VAL A 69 3.19 3.66 4.72
CA VAL A 69 2.43 4.37 3.69
C VAL A 69 1.00 4.56 4.20
N LYS A 70 0.55 5.81 4.27
CA LYS A 70 -0.82 6.14 4.65
C LYS A 70 -1.80 5.77 3.53
N GLU A 71 -2.97 5.28 3.89
CA GLU A 71 -4.03 4.90 2.94
C GLU A 71 -4.48 6.07 2.07
N SER A 72 -4.60 7.26 2.66
CA SER A 72 -4.96 8.49 1.93
C SER A 72 -3.98 8.84 0.82
N ASP A 73 -2.71 8.53 1.04
CA ASP A 73 -1.61 8.91 0.15
C ASP A 73 -1.57 7.95 -1.03
N ILE A 74 -1.61 6.65 -0.75
CA ILE A 74 -1.54 5.61 -1.79
C ILE A 74 -2.81 5.49 -2.62
N SER A 75 -3.97 5.81 -2.05
CA SER A 75 -5.23 5.76 -2.81
C SER A 75 -5.25 6.77 -3.95
N PHE A 76 -4.54 7.89 -3.80
CA PHE A 76 -4.35 8.86 -4.86
C PHE A 76 -3.47 8.33 -6.00
N ALA A 77 -2.65 7.30 -5.80
CA ALA A 77 -1.65 6.86 -6.78
C ALA A 77 -2.26 6.41 -8.11
N LEU A 78 -3.50 5.91 -8.12
CA LEU A 78 -4.18 5.57 -9.36
C LEU A 78 -4.50 6.78 -10.23
N VAL A 79 -4.67 7.98 -9.67
CA VAL A 79 -4.96 9.20 -10.46
C VAL A 79 -3.81 9.55 -11.43
N PRO A 80 -2.57 9.78 -10.97
CA PRO A 80 -1.47 10.04 -11.88
C PRO A 80 -1.11 8.81 -12.73
N LEU A 81 -1.30 7.58 -12.23
CA LEU A 81 -1.06 6.37 -13.03
C LEU A 81 -2.05 6.23 -14.19
N SER A 82 -3.34 6.46 -13.93
CA SER A 82 -4.40 6.34 -14.92
C SER A 82 -4.24 7.38 -16.02
N LEU A 83 -3.97 8.65 -15.64
CA LEU A 83 -3.79 9.76 -16.56
C LEU A 83 -2.52 9.69 -17.43
N ASN A 84 -1.50 8.94 -16.97
CA ASN A 84 -0.21 8.81 -17.65
C ASN A 84 0.00 7.39 -18.19
N ILE A 85 0.55 6.49 -17.36
CA ILE A 85 1.02 5.16 -17.79
C ILE A 85 -0.13 4.34 -18.39
N PHE A 86 -1.26 4.24 -17.69
CA PHE A 86 -2.37 3.39 -18.16
C PHE A 86 -2.97 3.96 -19.44
N SER A 87 -3.21 5.28 -19.48
CA SER A 87 -3.73 5.92 -20.68
C SER A 87 -2.80 5.76 -21.88
N LYS A 88 -1.48 5.85 -21.69
CA LYS A 88 -0.49 5.60 -22.75
C LYS A 88 -0.53 4.16 -23.28
N ILE A 89 -0.72 3.18 -22.40
CA ILE A 89 -0.78 1.77 -22.80
C ILE A 89 -2.09 1.52 -23.57
N VAL A 90 -3.22 1.89 -22.99
CA VAL A 90 -4.55 1.70 -23.58
C VAL A 90 -4.70 2.44 -24.90
N SER A 91 -4.10 3.64 -25.06
CA SER A 91 -4.13 4.36 -26.34
C SER A 91 -3.46 3.60 -27.48
N ARG A 92 -2.50 2.71 -27.17
CA ARG A 92 -1.80 1.85 -28.14
C ARG A 92 -2.48 0.50 -28.32
N LYS A 93 -3.13 -0.03 -27.27
CA LYS A 93 -3.77 -1.34 -27.23
C LYS A 93 -5.26 -1.18 -26.92
N LYS A 94 -6.00 -0.62 -27.88
CA LYS A 94 -7.37 -0.13 -27.69
C LYS A 94 -8.42 -1.22 -27.36
N TYR A 95 -8.09 -2.50 -27.57
CA TYR A 95 -8.96 -3.65 -27.31
C TYR A 95 -8.92 -4.14 -25.85
N TYR A 96 -7.95 -3.68 -25.06
CA TYR A 96 -7.83 -4.03 -23.64
C TYR A 96 -7.92 -2.77 -22.78
N GLY A 97 -8.60 -2.90 -21.64
CA GLY A 97 -8.57 -1.89 -20.59
C GLY A 97 -7.62 -2.28 -19.46
N ILE A 98 -7.35 -1.33 -18.57
CA ILE A 98 -6.58 -1.54 -17.35
C ILE A 98 -7.48 -1.31 -16.14
N LEU A 99 -7.49 -2.28 -15.23
CA LEU A 99 -8.12 -2.17 -13.91
C LEU A 99 -7.04 -1.92 -12.85
N GLY A 100 -6.83 -0.67 -12.48
CA GLY A 100 -5.98 -0.32 -11.34
C GLY A 100 -6.71 -0.57 -10.02
N LEU A 101 -6.10 -1.31 -9.10
CA LEU A 101 -6.65 -1.55 -7.75
C LEU A 101 -5.61 -1.21 -6.69
N VAL A 102 -6.01 -0.46 -5.66
CA VAL A 102 -5.21 -0.28 -4.45
C VAL A 102 -5.92 -0.99 -3.30
N LEU A 103 -5.27 -2.00 -2.75
CA LEU A 103 -5.81 -2.86 -1.70
C LEU A 103 -4.96 -2.76 -0.43
N ARG A 104 -5.61 -2.79 0.74
CA ARG A 104 -4.94 -2.99 2.02
C ARG A 104 -5.03 -4.45 2.44
N GLY A 105 -3.90 -5.04 2.81
CA GLY A 105 -3.83 -6.47 3.14
C GLY A 105 -4.07 -7.36 1.92
N PHE A 106 -4.17 -8.66 2.15
CA PHE A 106 -4.41 -9.68 1.13
C PHE A 106 -5.47 -10.70 1.55
N LYS A 107 -5.36 -11.33 2.73
CA LYS A 107 -6.34 -12.35 3.17
C LYS A 107 -7.74 -11.76 3.34
N ARG A 108 -7.80 -10.55 3.88
CA ARG A 108 -9.01 -9.73 4.00
C ARG A 108 -8.79 -8.42 3.25
N ALA A 109 -8.52 -8.52 1.95
CA ALA A 109 -8.24 -7.37 1.11
C ALA A 109 -9.37 -6.32 1.21
N GLU A 110 -8.99 -5.11 1.60
CA GLU A 110 -9.87 -3.95 1.62
C GLU A 110 -9.56 -3.06 0.42
N LEU A 111 -10.55 -2.80 -0.42
CA LEU A 111 -10.43 -1.88 -1.55
C LEU A 111 -10.33 -0.44 -1.03
N LEU A 112 -9.22 0.23 -1.33
CA LEU A 112 -8.98 1.62 -0.97
C LEU A 112 -9.36 2.56 -2.12
N SER A 113 -8.93 2.24 -3.34
CA SER A 113 -9.33 2.92 -4.56
C SER A 113 -9.22 1.99 -5.78
N ALA A 114 -9.94 2.35 -6.84
CA ALA A 114 -9.92 1.68 -8.12
C ALA A 114 -9.86 2.68 -9.28
N SER A 115 -9.31 2.27 -10.41
CA SER A 115 -9.36 3.02 -11.67
C SER A 115 -9.64 2.08 -12.82
N ILE A 116 -10.60 2.43 -13.67
CA ILE A 116 -10.92 1.71 -14.90
C ILE A 116 -10.49 2.59 -16.06
N THR A 117 -9.49 2.16 -16.82
CA THR A 117 -8.94 2.89 -17.97
C THR A 117 -9.24 2.11 -19.24
N PHE A 118 -9.92 2.73 -20.21
CA PHE A 118 -10.33 2.08 -21.46
C PHE A 118 -10.42 3.07 -22.63
N ALA A 119 -10.33 2.56 -23.86
CA ALA A 119 -10.49 3.37 -25.06
C ALA A 119 -11.98 3.64 -25.35
N GLU A 120 -12.34 4.90 -25.58
CA GLU A 120 -13.71 5.29 -25.91
C GLU A 120 -14.12 4.82 -27.32
N GLY A 121 -15.37 4.37 -27.47
CA GLY A 121 -15.93 3.98 -28.75
C GLY A 121 -15.36 2.70 -29.34
N LYS A 122 -14.64 1.89 -28.54
CA LYS A 122 -14.12 0.58 -28.92
C LYS A 122 -14.66 -0.50 -28.00
N GLU A 123 -14.91 -1.67 -28.57
CA GLU A 123 -15.21 -2.87 -27.81
C GLU A 123 -13.94 -3.30 -27.07
N VAL A 124 -14.08 -3.54 -25.76
CA VAL A 124 -12.98 -3.91 -24.88
C VAL A 124 -13.17 -5.38 -24.52
N GLU A 125 -12.23 -6.21 -24.93
CA GLU A 125 -12.23 -7.66 -24.68
C GLU A 125 -12.19 -7.97 -23.17
N GLY A 126 -11.45 -7.16 -22.40
CA GLY A 126 -11.43 -7.27 -20.96
C GLY A 126 -10.49 -6.27 -20.29
N LEU A 127 -10.55 -6.23 -18.96
CA LEU A 127 -9.68 -5.40 -18.13
C LEU A 127 -8.53 -6.25 -17.60
N ARG A 128 -7.29 -5.79 -17.83
CA ARG A 128 -6.08 -6.35 -17.23
C ARG A 128 -5.77 -5.65 -15.89
N PRO A 129 -5.76 -6.36 -14.76
CA PRO A 129 -5.52 -5.76 -13.46
C PRO A 129 -4.07 -5.32 -13.20
N VAL A 130 -3.90 -4.13 -12.65
CA VAL A 130 -2.67 -3.67 -11.98
C VAL A 130 -2.99 -3.48 -10.50
N VAL A 131 -2.46 -4.37 -9.66
CA VAL A 131 -2.81 -4.43 -8.23
C VAL A 131 -1.69 -3.84 -7.38
N ILE A 132 -2.01 -2.87 -6.53
CA ILE A 132 -1.10 -2.29 -5.53
C ILE A 132 -1.57 -2.76 -4.16
N LEU A 133 -0.80 -3.66 -3.54
CA LEU A 133 -1.03 -4.18 -2.20
C LEU A 133 -0.27 -3.36 -1.16
N VAL A 134 -0.98 -2.81 -0.20
CA VAL A 134 -0.43 -2.03 0.92
C VAL A 134 -0.39 -2.91 2.16
N SER A 135 0.81 -3.13 2.68
CA SER A 135 1.07 -3.96 3.86
C SER A 135 0.38 -5.34 3.79
N PRO A 136 0.65 -6.16 2.75
CA PRO A 136 0.03 -7.48 2.63
C PRO A 136 0.43 -8.40 3.79
N ASP A 137 -0.55 -9.13 4.31
CA ASP A 137 -0.49 -10.05 5.45
C ASP A 137 -0.24 -11.53 5.04
N GLU A 138 0.33 -11.72 3.85
CA GLU A 138 0.59 -13.02 3.23
C GLU A 138 1.97 -13.04 2.55
N GLU A 139 2.51 -14.25 2.35
CA GLU A 139 3.75 -14.52 1.63
C GLU A 139 3.62 -14.30 0.12
N ASP A 140 4.72 -13.95 -0.54
CA ASP A 140 4.73 -13.57 -1.96
C ASP A 140 4.22 -14.71 -2.88
N GLU A 141 4.50 -15.98 -2.58
CA GLU A 141 4.04 -17.14 -3.37
C GLU A 141 2.52 -17.36 -3.31
N LYS A 142 1.94 -17.21 -2.13
CA LYS A 142 0.49 -17.29 -1.93
C LYS A 142 -0.23 -16.09 -2.53
N ILE A 143 0.40 -14.91 -2.54
CA ILE A 143 -0.12 -13.74 -3.26
C ILE A 143 -0.20 -14.06 -4.75
N LYS A 144 0.91 -14.50 -5.36
CA LYS A 144 0.97 -14.81 -6.79
C LYS A 144 -0.08 -15.84 -7.22
N SER A 145 -0.30 -16.89 -6.43
CA SER A 145 -1.27 -17.95 -6.76
C SER A 145 -2.74 -17.57 -6.54
N ARG A 146 -3.05 -16.62 -5.66
CA ARG A 146 -4.44 -16.29 -5.26
C ARG A 146 -4.92 -14.91 -5.68
N VAL A 147 -4.05 -14.07 -6.23
CA VAL A 147 -4.37 -12.67 -6.57
C VAL A 147 -5.54 -12.57 -7.54
N ALA A 148 -5.68 -13.47 -8.53
CA ALA A 148 -6.78 -13.45 -9.48
C ALA A 148 -8.16 -13.55 -8.79
N GLY A 149 -8.29 -14.46 -7.81
CA GLY A 149 -9.52 -14.59 -7.01
C GLY A 149 -9.79 -13.37 -6.13
N VAL A 150 -8.74 -12.76 -5.57
CA VAL A 150 -8.88 -11.51 -4.79
C VAL A 150 -9.37 -10.37 -5.69
N VAL A 151 -8.81 -10.24 -6.89
CA VAL A 151 -9.19 -9.22 -7.87
C VAL A 151 -10.63 -9.41 -8.32
N SER A 152 -11.04 -10.62 -8.68
CA SER A 152 -12.42 -10.92 -9.11
C SER A 152 -13.43 -10.52 -8.02
N ASN A 153 -13.15 -10.87 -6.76
CA ASN A 153 -13.97 -10.45 -5.62
C ASN A 153 -14.02 -8.92 -5.44
N CYS A 154 -12.89 -8.23 -5.62
CA CYS A 154 -12.85 -6.77 -5.55
C CYS A 154 -13.61 -6.12 -6.71
N TRP A 155 -13.55 -6.69 -7.91
CA TRP A 155 -14.28 -6.23 -9.08
C TRP A 155 -15.79 -6.35 -8.89
N SER A 156 -16.28 -7.53 -8.47
CA SER A 156 -17.71 -7.73 -8.23
C SER A 156 -18.27 -6.74 -7.20
N ARG A 157 -17.51 -6.47 -6.13
CA ARG A 157 -17.87 -5.47 -5.11
C ARG A 157 -17.89 -4.05 -5.69
N LEU A 158 -16.89 -3.69 -6.50
CA LEU A 158 -16.81 -2.39 -7.14
C LEU A 158 -18.02 -2.15 -8.06
N VAL A 159 -18.37 -3.14 -8.90
CA VAL A 159 -19.53 -3.08 -9.79
C VAL A 159 -20.83 -2.95 -8.98
N GLU A 160 -20.99 -3.74 -7.92
CA GLU A 160 -22.15 -3.64 -7.03
C GLU A 160 -22.29 -2.25 -6.39
N ASP A 161 -21.19 -1.70 -5.88
CA ASP A 161 -21.19 -0.38 -5.23
C ASP A 161 -21.45 0.76 -6.22
N LEU A 162 -20.95 0.66 -7.45
CA LEU A 162 -21.20 1.64 -8.51
C LEU A 162 -22.64 1.55 -9.03
N GLY A 163 -23.20 0.34 -9.14
CA GLY A 163 -24.62 0.13 -9.46
C GLY A 163 -25.54 0.77 -8.42
N LYS A 164 -25.21 0.67 -7.12
CA LYS A 164 -25.96 1.37 -6.05
C LYS A 164 -25.93 2.90 -6.19
N GLN A 165 -24.89 3.45 -6.82
CA GLN A 165 -24.78 4.88 -7.13
C GLN A 165 -25.31 5.27 -8.52
N ARG A 166 -25.96 4.34 -9.24
CA ARG A 166 -26.45 4.53 -10.62
C ARG A 166 -25.34 4.93 -11.60
N ILE A 167 -24.10 4.51 -11.32
CA ILE A 167 -22.98 4.63 -12.26
C ILE A 167 -22.93 3.32 -13.03
N ASP A 168 -23.39 3.37 -14.28
CA ASP A 168 -23.37 2.22 -15.16
C ASP A 168 -21.97 1.99 -15.72
N ILE A 169 -21.50 0.75 -15.68
CA ILE A 169 -20.24 0.32 -16.30
C ILE A 169 -20.59 -0.83 -17.21
N ALA A 170 -20.02 -0.81 -18.42
CA ALA A 170 -20.10 -1.95 -19.31
C ALA A 170 -19.65 -3.25 -18.59
N PRO A 171 -20.25 -4.39 -18.91
CA PRO A 171 -19.96 -5.66 -18.27
C PRO A 171 -18.60 -6.20 -18.74
N TYR A 172 -17.52 -5.56 -18.30
CA TYR A 172 -16.17 -5.98 -18.66
C TYR A 172 -15.79 -7.28 -17.95
N GLU A 173 -15.22 -8.20 -18.71
CA GLU A 173 -14.51 -9.34 -18.14
C GLU A 173 -13.21 -8.88 -17.47
N VAL A 174 -12.91 -9.42 -16.30
CA VAL A 174 -11.63 -9.15 -15.63
C VAL A 174 -10.68 -10.32 -15.85
N LEU A 175 -9.61 -10.04 -16.59
CA LEU A 175 -8.61 -10.99 -17.02
C LEU A 175 -7.51 -11.16 -15.94
N GLN A 176 -6.51 -12.00 -16.24
CA GLN A 176 -5.38 -12.22 -15.33
C GLN A 176 -4.59 -10.92 -15.06
N PRO A 177 -4.18 -10.67 -13.79
CA PRO A 177 -3.38 -9.50 -13.43
C PRO A 177 -2.09 -9.40 -14.23
N ILE A 178 -1.86 -8.24 -14.86
CA ILE A 178 -0.59 -7.96 -15.55
C ILE A 178 0.51 -7.60 -14.56
N SER A 179 0.15 -6.99 -13.42
CA SER A 179 1.12 -6.56 -12.43
C SER A 179 0.57 -6.59 -11.01
N VAL A 180 1.40 -7.03 -10.07
CA VAL A 180 1.17 -6.97 -8.64
C VAL A 180 2.34 -6.25 -7.98
N ILE A 181 2.06 -5.09 -7.40
CA ILE A 181 2.99 -4.28 -6.64
C ILE A 181 2.74 -4.51 -5.14
N SER A 182 3.71 -5.08 -4.45
CA SER A 182 3.68 -5.30 -3.00
C SER A 182 4.44 -4.20 -2.27
N LEU A 183 3.72 -3.28 -1.63
CA LEU A 183 4.28 -2.22 -0.78
C LEU A 183 4.36 -2.74 0.65
N ARG A 184 5.57 -3.07 1.11
CA ARG A 184 5.81 -3.50 2.49
C ARG A 184 6.58 -2.41 3.24
N PRO A 185 6.19 -2.04 4.47
CA PRO A 185 7.07 -1.26 5.31
C PRO A 185 8.37 -2.04 5.51
N VAL A 186 9.50 -1.35 5.45
CA VAL A 186 10.75 -1.84 6.00
C VAL A 186 10.44 -2.03 7.48
N GLU A 187 10.44 -3.27 7.97
CA GLU A 187 10.45 -3.50 9.41
C GLU A 187 11.61 -2.68 9.95
N HIS A 188 11.30 -1.63 10.74
CA HIS A 188 12.33 -0.78 11.30
C HIS A 188 13.07 -1.62 12.31
N SER A 189 14.13 -2.25 11.85
CA SER A 189 15.14 -2.80 12.71
C SER A 189 16.09 -1.70 13.17
N GLU A 190 15.84 -0.39 12.99
CA GLU A 190 16.76 0.69 13.38
C GLU A 190 16.06 2.00 13.82
N LEU A 191 16.43 2.53 15.00
CA LEU A 191 16.17 3.87 15.53
C LEU A 191 17.31 4.79 15.07
N ARG A 192 17.00 5.92 14.45
CA ARG A 192 17.99 6.93 14.05
C ARG A 192 18.01 8.06 15.07
N VAL A 193 19.09 8.20 15.82
CA VAL A 193 19.30 9.30 16.76
C VAL A 193 20.36 10.22 16.17
N ILE A 194 19.97 11.46 15.92
CA ILE A 194 20.91 12.51 15.50
C ILE A 194 21.26 13.29 16.76
N VAL A 195 22.47 13.07 17.27
CA VAL A 195 23.02 13.87 18.37
C VAL A 195 23.88 14.97 17.75
N SER A 196 23.52 16.22 18.03
CA SER A 196 24.27 17.40 17.60
C SER A 196 24.97 17.99 18.82
N ASP A 197 26.30 18.05 18.78
CA ASP A 197 27.12 18.65 19.84
C ASP A 197 27.88 19.88 19.30
N GLY A 198 27.12 20.80 18.68
CA GLY A 198 27.59 22.11 18.21
C GLY A 198 28.48 22.11 16.97
N ASN A 199 29.45 21.19 16.88
CA ASN A 199 30.46 21.13 15.81
C ASN A 199 30.48 19.80 15.03
N GLU A 200 29.84 18.74 15.53
CA GLU A 200 29.70 17.46 14.82
C GLU A 200 28.28 16.90 14.91
N TYR A 201 27.81 16.33 13.79
CA TYR A 201 26.60 15.53 13.75
C TYR A 201 26.97 14.04 13.82
N ARG A 202 26.60 13.37 14.91
CA ARG A 202 26.74 11.91 15.02
C ARG A 202 25.43 11.24 14.65
N ASP A 203 25.43 10.55 13.51
CA ASP A 203 24.31 9.70 13.05
C ASP A 203 24.41 8.34 13.74
N ILE A 204 23.72 8.18 14.88
CA ILE A 204 23.70 6.91 15.60
C ILE A 204 22.51 6.09 15.09
N ARG A 205 22.83 4.95 14.45
CA ARG A 205 21.84 3.96 14.00
C ARG A 205 21.78 2.83 15.04
N ILE A 206 20.69 2.77 15.79
CA ILE A 206 20.49 1.76 16.83
C ILE A 206 19.58 0.67 16.29
N PRO A 207 20.05 -0.56 16.08
CA PRO A 207 19.19 -1.59 15.58
C PRO A 207 18.11 -2.02 16.59
N ILE A 208 16.83 -1.75 16.31
CA ILE A 208 15.67 -2.28 17.04
C ILE A 208 15.48 -3.75 16.65
N ARG A 209 16.26 -4.64 17.28
CA ARG A 209 15.87 -6.05 17.30
C ARG A 209 14.63 -6.15 18.17
N ARG A 210 13.56 -6.79 17.66
CA ARG A 210 12.48 -7.22 18.56
C ARG A 210 13.11 -8.20 19.55
N PRO A 211 13.06 -7.94 20.86
CA PRO A 211 13.58 -8.88 21.84
C PRO A 211 12.83 -10.22 21.65
N SER A 212 13.56 -11.33 21.74
CA SER A 212 12.97 -12.67 21.79
C SER A 212 12.21 -12.93 23.10
N TRP A 213 12.41 -12.04 24.08
CA TRP A 213 11.75 -12.06 25.38
C TRP A 213 10.62 -11.02 25.42
N SER A 214 9.71 -11.25 26.35
CA SER A 214 8.51 -10.47 26.64
C SER A 214 8.52 -10.04 28.11
N LEU A 215 7.75 -9.02 28.46
CA LEU A 215 7.63 -8.60 29.86
C LEU A 215 7.17 -9.74 30.78
N SER A 216 6.39 -10.70 30.25
CA SER A 216 5.95 -11.89 30.99
C SER A 216 7.10 -12.84 31.39
N ASP A 217 8.27 -12.73 30.76
CA ASP A 217 9.43 -13.55 31.10
C ASP A 217 10.21 -12.99 32.32
N LEU A 218 9.79 -11.84 32.86
CA LEU A 218 10.39 -11.21 34.03
C LEU A 218 9.61 -11.56 35.31
N PRO A 219 10.23 -11.49 36.51
CA PRO A 219 9.52 -11.66 37.77
C PRO A 219 8.40 -10.62 37.96
N HIS A 220 7.24 -11.06 38.46
CA HIS A 220 6.03 -10.23 38.61
C HIS A 220 6.27 -8.86 39.25
N LYS A 221 7.05 -8.80 40.32
CA LYS A 221 7.37 -7.55 41.03
C LYS A 221 8.07 -6.53 40.13
N LEU A 222 8.99 -7.01 39.28
CA LEU A 222 9.77 -6.18 38.36
C LEU A 222 8.92 -5.71 37.18
N ILE A 223 7.96 -6.53 36.73
CA ILE A 223 6.99 -6.15 35.70
C ILE A 223 6.16 -4.95 36.17
N GLU A 224 5.65 -4.98 37.40
CA GLU A 224 4.83 -3.91 37.95
C GLU A 224 5.62 -2.59 38.06
N GLU A 225 6.85 -2.66 38.58
CA GLU A 225 7.73 -1.50 38.70
C GLU A 225 8.05 -0.89 37.32
N ILE A 226 8.45 -1.71 36.34
CA ILE A 226 8.72 -1.24 34.97
C ILE A 226 7.47 -0.64 34.34
N ARG A 227 6.29 -1.23 34.55
CA ARG A 227 5.03 -0.71 34.01
C ARG A 227 4.68 0.65 34.60
N ILE A 228 4.79 0.80 35.92
CA ILE A 228 4.41 2.04 36.62
C ILE A 228 5.39 3.16 36.28
N VAL A 229 6.70 2.89 36.27
CA VAL A 229 7.74 3.91 36.15
C VAL A 229 8.04 4.27 34.69
N LEU A 230 8.04 3.30 33.78
CA LEU A 230 8.47 3.50 32.39
C LEU A 230 7.31 3.41 31.39
N ILE A 231 6.60 2.29 31.36
CA ILE A 231 5.66 2.01 30.26
C ILE A 231 4.42 2.91 30.34
N ASN A 232 3.77 2.98 31.50
CA ASN A 232 2.52 3.70 31.66
C ASN A 232 2.68 5.22 31.44
N PRO A 233 3.71 5.90 31.97
CA PRO A 233 3.92 7.33 31.72
C PRO A 233 4.18 7.64 30.25
N ILE A 234 4.96 6.81 29.55
CA ILE A 234 5.22 6.95 28.11
C ILE A 234 3.94 6.76 27.31
N PHE A 235 3.18 5.70 27.57
CA PHE A 235 1.98 5.37 26.81
C PHE A 235 0.84 6.38 27.04
N LYS A 236 0.76 6.95 28.25
CA LYS A 236 -0.23 7.97 28.63
C LYS A 236 0.21 9.41 28.30
N GLY A 237 1.42 9.61 27.76
CA GLY A 237 1.93 10.93 27.39
C GLY A 237 2.11 11.87 28.59
N LEU A 238 2.46 11.34 29.76
CA LEU A 238 2.60 12.13 30.98
C LEU A 238 3.87 12.99 30.92
N THR A 239 3.75 14.25 31.33
CA THR A 239 4.84 15.25 31.31
C THR A 239 6.02 14.89 32.22
N PHE A 240 5.82 14.00 33.20
CA PHE A 240 6.84 13.52 34.13
C PHE A 240 7.42 12.14 33.75
N SER A 241 7.22 11.68 32.51
CA SER A 241 7.81 10.42 32.05
C SER A 241 9.32 10.41 32.28
N ALA A 242 9.82 9.31 32.88
CA ALA A 242 11.22 9.16 33.20
C ALA A 242 12.05 9.22 31.91
N LYS A 243 13.05 10.12 31.87
CA LYS A 243 13.93 10.30 30.70
C LYS A 243 14.93 9.17 30.51
N GLY A 244 15.14 8.35 31.53
CA GLY A 244 16.01 7.19 31.53
C GLY A 244 15.84 6.36 32.80
N ALA A 245 16.31 5.12 32.77
CA ALA A 245 16.36 4.23 33.91
C ALA A 245 17.76 3.65 34.07
N PHE A 246 18.20 3.50 35.31
CA PHE A 246 19.46 2.84 35.65
C PHE A 246 19.15 1.48 36.25
N ILE A 247 19.51 0.41 35.53
CA ILE A 247 19.31 -0.98 35.98
C ILE A 247 20.64 -1.51 36.48
N THR A 248 20.71 -1.83 37.78
CA THR A 248 21.92 -2.33 38.45
C THR A 248 21.71 -3.72 39.05
N GLY A 249 22.80 -4.46 39.21
CA GLY A 249 22.78 -5.81 39.78
C GLY A 249 24.02 -6.64 39.39
N PRO A 250 24.25 -7.80 40.05
CA PRO A 250 25.38 -8.68 39.78
C PRO A 250 25.47 -9.14 38.31
N PRO A 251 26.64 -9.58 37.80
CA PRO A 251 26.73 -10.18 36.48
C PRO A 251 25.83 -11.43 36.37
N GLY A 252 25.21 -11.66 35.21
CA GLY A 252 24.37 -12.85 34.95
C GLY A 252 22.89 -12.75 35.35
N VAL A 253 22.43 -11.65 35.98
CA VAL A 253 21.04 -11.52 36.46
C VAL A 253 20.03 -11.00 35.43
N GLY A 254 20.39 -10.98 34.13
CA GLY A 254 19.47 -10.58 33.05
C GLY A 254 19.16 -9.07 32.98
N LYS A 255 20.17 -8.21 33.14
CA LYS A 255 20.00 -6.74 33.05
C LYS A 255 19.91 -6.19 31.61
N THR A 256 20.40 -6.96 30.63
CA THR A 256 20.43 -6.62 29.20
C THR A 256 19.12 -7.01 28.53
#